data_AF-A0A852WZ85-F1
#
_entry.id   AF-A0A852WZ85-F1
#
_cell.length_a   1.000
_cell.length_b   1.000
_cell.length_c   1.000
_cell.angle_alpha   90.00
_cell.angle_beta   90.00
_cell.angle_gamma   90.00
#
_symmetry.space_group_name_H-M   'P 1'
#
loop_
_entity.id
_entity.type
_entity.pdbx_description
1 polymer ?
#
loop_
_entity_poly.entity_id
_entity_poly.type
_entity_poly.pdbx_seq_one_letter_code
_entity_poly.pdbx_strand_id
1 'polypeptide(L)' 'MSLWDYLTVFFWVYVGIACLCIIVFLIVDIFRDHSLSGWAKAIWVTFLIVLPFVGSIVYLITRGGGMSSRGGSEPILA' A
#
# COMPACT_ATOMS: atom_id res chain seq x y z
N MET A 1 -26.48 24.37 -18.33
CA MET A 1 -25.27 23.55 -18.11
C MET A 1 -24.12 24.22 -18.84
N SER A 2 -23.17 24.74 -18.07
CA SER A 2 -21.99 25.49 -18.53
C SER A 2 -20.83 24.55 -18.84
N LEU A 3 -19.88 24.97 -19.68
CA LEU A 3 -18.64 24.20 -19.94
C LEU A 3 -17.89 23.83 -18.65
N TRP A 4 -17.94 24.69 -17.63
CA TRP A 4 -17.39 24.45 -16.31
C TRP A 4 -18.03 23.27 -15.56
N ASP A 5 -19.33 23.01 -15.77
CA ASP A 5 -20.01 21.87 -15.15
C ASP A 5 -19.49 20.55 -15.73
N TYR A 6 -19.32 20.50 -17.05
CA TYR A 6 -18.75 19.33 -17.74
C TYR A 6 -17.31 19.07 -17.29
N LEU A 7 -16.50 20.12 -17.15
CA LEU A 7 -15.12 19.98 -16.66
C LEU A 7 -15.08 19.43 -15.23
N THR A 8 -15.98 19.90 -14.37
CA THR A 8 -16.09 19.47 -12.97
C THR A 8 -16.54 18.01 -12.88
N VAL A 9 -17.53 17.61 -13.68
CA VAL A 9 -17.97 16.21 -13.75
C VAL A 9 -16.86 15.30 -14.27
N PHE A 10 -16.17 15.71 -15.35
CA PHE A 10 -15.06 14.93 -15.91
C PHE A 10 -13.91 14.77 -14.90
N PHE A 11 -13.60 15.83 -14.16
CA PHE A 11 -12.62 15.79 -13.08
C PHE A 11 -13.04 14.83 -11.95
N TRP A 12 -14.29 14.91 -11.48
CA TRP A 12 -14.80 14.00 -10.46
C TRP A 12 -14.83 12.54 -10.90
N VAL A 13 -15.20 12.27 -12.16
CA VAL A 13 -15.16 10.94 -12.75
C VAL A 13 -13.72 10.43 -12.85
N TYR A 14 -12.79 11.27 -13.33
CA TYR A 14 -11.37 10.93 -13.38
C TYR A 14 -10.80 10.60 -11.99
N VAL A 15 -11.11 11.43 -10.98
CA VAL A 15 -10.69 11.19 -9.59
C VAL A 15 -11.30 9.89 -9.04
N GLY A 16 -12.56 9.61 -9.35
CA GLY A 16 -13.22 8.35 -8.98
C GLY A 16 -12.53 7.13 -9.58
N ILE A 17 -12.21 7.17 -10.88
CA ILE A 17 -11.50 6.08 -11.57
C ILE A 17 -10.08 5.94 -11.02
N ALA A 18 -9.35 7.05 -10.84
CA ALA A 18 -8.00 7.03 -10.28
C ALA A 18 -7.96 6.41 -8.88
N CYS A 19 -8.94 6.75 -8.02
CA CYS A 19 -9.09 6.16 -6.69
C CYS A 19 -9.31 4.64 -6.76
N LEU A 20 -10.20 4.18 -7.66
CA LEU A 20 -10.43 2.74 -7.88
C LEU A 20 -9.16 2.03 -8.37
N CYS A 21 -8.45 2.62 -9.34
CA CYS A 21 -7.19 2.08 -9.84
C CYS A 21 -6.12 1.98 -8.74
N ILE A 22 -5.98 2.99 -7.88
CA ILE A 22 -5.03 2.98 -6.75
C ILE A 22 -5.33 1.82 -5.79
N ILE A 23 -6.61 1.58 -5.46
CA ILE A 23 -7.01 0.47 -4.58
C ILE A 23 -6.65 -0.88 -5.20
N VAL A 24 -6.97 -1.08 -6.49
CA VAL A 24 -6.61 -2.31 -7.21
C VAL A 24 -5.09 -2.50 -7.26
N PHE A 25 -4.34 -1.43 -7.54
CA PHE A 25 -2.88 -1.47 -7.61
C PHE A 25 -2.23 -1.84 -6.27
N LEU A 26 -2.74 -1.28 -5.17
CA LEU A 26 -2.31 -1.62 -3.80
C LEU A 26 -2.59 -3.08 -3.48
N ILE A 27 -3.76 -3.61 -3.84
CA ILE A 27 -4.08 -5.03 -3.64
C ILE A 27 -3.09 -5.90 -4.41
N VAL A 28 -2.83 -5.59 -5.70
CA VAL A 28 -1.89 -6.35 -6.53
C VAL A 28 -0.46 -6.29 -5.99
N ASP A 29 -0.02 -5.13 -5.46
CA ASP A 29 1.29 -4.97 -4.84
C ASP A 29 1.46 -5.90 -3.62
N ILE A 30 0.48 -5.94 -2.73
CA ILE A 30 0.52 -6.84 -1.56
C ILE A 30 0.38 -8.30 -2.01
N PHE A 31 -0.45 -8.61 -3.01
CA PHE A 31 -0.54 -9.97 -3.54
C PHE A 31 0.78 -10.46 -4.15
N ARG A 32 1.55 -9.59 -4.80
CA ARG A 32 2.90 -9.88 -5.34
C ARG A 32 3.96 -10.11 -4.27
N ASP A 33 3.76 -9.67 -3.03
CA ASP A 33 4.68 -10.00 -1.94
C ASP A 33 4.36 -11.40 -1.40
N HIS A 34 5.02 -12.43 -1.94
CA HIS A 34 4.79 -13.82 -1.57
C HIS A 34 5.40 -14.22 -0.21
N SER A 35 6.10 -13.31 0.48
CA SER A 35 6.77 -13.59 1.75
C SER A 35 5.85 -13.51 2.98
N LEU A 36 4.63 -12.98 2.83
CA LEU A 36 3.68 -12.73 3.92
C LEU A 36 2.52 -13.73 3.95
N SER A 37 2.13 -14.17 5.15
CA SER A 37 0.98 -15.06 5.36
C SER A 37 -0.32 -14.43 4.86
N GLY A 38 -1.21 -15.25 4.26
CA GLY A 38 -2.44 -14.77 3.61
C GLY A 38 -3.39 -13.97 4.52
N TRP A 39 -3.31 -14.17 5.84
CA TRP A 39 -4.08 -13.42 6.84
C TRP A 39 -3.57 -11.99 7.06
N ALA A 40 -2.24 -11.79 7.06
CA ALA A 40 -1.65 -10.46 7.18
C ALA A 40 -2.01 -9.58 5.96
N LYS A 41 -2.09 -10.19 4.78
CA LYS A 41 -2.56 -9.58 3.52
C LYS A 41 -3.96 -9.00 3.63
N ALA A 42 -4.91 -9.77 4.18
CA ALA A 42 -6.33 -9.37 4.24
C ALA A 42 -6.57 -8.19 5.21
N ILE A 43 -5.88 -8.18 6.36
CA ILE A 43 -5.94 -7.07 7.32
C ILE A 43 -5.39 -5.79 6.70
N TRP A 44 -4.29 -5.90 5.94
CA TRP A 44 -3.64 -4.79 5.27
C TRP A 44 -4.55 -4.09 4.24
N VAL A 45 -5.22 -4.88 3.39
CA VAL A 45 -6.16 -4.36 2.38
C VAL A 45 -7.36 -3.67 3.04
N THR A 46 -7.91 -4.26 4.11
CA THR A 46 -9.04 -3.68 4.85
C THR A 46 -8.67 -2.35 5.51
N PHE A 47 -7.46 -2.23 6.05
CA PHE A 47 -7.00 -1.03 6.75
C PHE A 47 -6.70 0.13 5.79
N LEU A 48 -6.12 -0.16 4.61
CA LEU A 48 -5.86 0.83 3.55
C LEU A 48 -7.14 1.43 2.95
N ILE A 49 -8.22 0.65 2.90
CA ILE A 49 -9.54 1.09 2.42
C ILE A 49 -10.16 2.14 3.36
N VAL A 50 -9.97 1.99 4.67
CA VAL A 50 -10.65 2.83 5.67
C VAL A 50 -9.89 4.15 5.91
N LEU A 51 -8.56 4.12 5.97
CA LEU A 51 -7.75 5.28 6.33
C LEU A 51 -6.38 5.24 5.62
N PRO A 52 -6.24 5.82 4.41
CA PRO A 52 -4.99 5.77 3.65
C PRO A 52 -3.80 6.37 4.41
N PHE A 53 -4.01 7.40 5.24
CA PHE A 53 -2.96 8.04 6.05
C PHE A 53 -2.50 7.20 7.25
N VAL A 54 -3.43 6.55 7.96
CA VAL A 54 -3.09 5.70 9.12
C VAL A 54 -2.48 4.38 8.63
N GLY A 55 -2.94 3.88 7.48
CA GLY A 55 -2.30 2.77 6.77
C GLY A 55 -0.81 2.99 6.59
N SER A 56 -0.38 4.13 6.03
CA SER A 56 1.06 4.40 5.81
C SER A 56 1.90 4.34 7.09
N ILE A 57 1.40 4.82 8.24
CA ILE A 57 2.11 4.80 9.52
C ILE A 57 2.22 3.36 10.06
N VAL A 58 1.13 2.61 10.03
CA VAL A 58 1.12 1.20 10.46
C VAL A 58 1.97 0.33 9.51
N TYR A 59 2.05 0.66 8.21
CA TYR A 59 2.96 0.01 7.26
C TYR A 59 4.41 0.12 7.69
N LEU A 60 4.82 1.33 8.04
CA LEU A 60 6.19 1.60 8.45
C LEU A 60 6.52 0.86 9.74
N ILE A 61 5.57 0.78 10.68
CA ILE A 61 5.74 0.07 11.95
C ILE A 61 5.80 -1.46 11.73
N THR A 62 4.92 -2.01 10.88
CA THR A 62 4.84 -3.46 10.63
C THR A 62 5.93 -3.96 9.69
N ARG A 63 6.35 -3.16 8.70
CA ARG A 63 7.37 -3.50 7.69
C ARG A 63 8.77 -3.01 8.04
N GLY A 64 8.92 -2.09 9.00
CA GLY A 64 10.23 -1.61 9.48
C GLY A 64 11.08 -2.66 10.20
N GLY A 65 10.52 -3.84 10.49
CA GLY A 65 11.18 -4.90 11.26
C GLY A 65 12.17 -5.79 10.50
N GLY A 66 12.36 -5.62 9.18
CA GLY A 66 13.19 -6.53 8.38
C GLY A 66 14.71 -6.29 8.43
N MET A 67 15.17 -5.13 8.89
CA MET A 67 16.57 -4.72 8.74
C MET A 67 17.46 -4.97 9.97
N SER A 68 16.96 -5.60 11.03
CA SER A 68 17.72 -5.81 12.29
C SER A 68 18.23 -7.24 12.49
N SER A 69 18.48 -7.99 11.42
CA SER A 69 19.24 -9.23 11.54
C SER A 69 20.17 -9.39 10.35
N ARG A 70 21.34 -8.76 10.44
CA ARG A 70 22.61 -9.16 9.80
C ARG A 70 23.81 -8.36 10.33
N GLY A 71 23.70 -7.81 11.53
CA GLY A 71 24.84 -7.27 12.26
C GLY A 71 25.32 -8.29 13.29
N GLY A 72 26.39 -9.03 12.97
CA GLY A 72 27.13 -9.78 13.98
C GLY A 72 27.75 -11.07 13.47
N SER A 73 29.02 -10.98 13.05
CA SER A 73 30.10 -11.94 13.34
C SER A 73 29.93 -13.39 12.85
N GLU A 74 30.80 -13.92 12.00
CA GLU A 74 32.19 -14.16 12.37
C GLU A 74 33.06 -14.41 11.11
N PRO A 75 34.22 -13.74 10.97
CA PRO A 75 35.23 -14.09 9.98
C PRO A 75 36.02 -15.30 10.48
N ILE A 76 35.71 -16.50 9.98
CA ILE A 76 36.54 -17.68 10.25
C ILE A 76 37.65 -17.73 9.20
N LEU A 77 38.82 -17.34 9.67
CA LEU A 77 40.12 -17.27 9.04
C LEU A 77 40.62 -18.63 8.51
N ALA A 78 41.56 -18.53 7.57
CA ALA A 78 42.80 -19.33 7.43
C ALA A 78 42.71 -20.86 7.31
#